data_AF-A0A813GPL4-F1
#
_entry.id   AF-A0A813GPL4-F1
#
_cell.length_a   1.000
_cell.length_b   1.000
_cell.length_c   1.000
_cell.angle_alpha   90.00
_cell.angle_beta   90.00
_cell.angle_gamma   90.00
#
_symmetry.space_group_name_H-M   'P 1'
#
loop_
_entity.id
_entity.type
_entity.pdbx_description
1 polymer ?
#
loop_
_entity_poly.entity_id
_entity_poly.type
_entity_poly.pdbx_seq_one_letter_code
_entity_poly.pdbx_strand_id
1 'polypeptide(L)'
;RNSISAASPPLIILYKADTMVDANEGLWERLSAAAAPGGSSLEPLLRGFFESGFQAHVQQFVAERAPSFTEVCADGSHPLIWTQFHQEYRDMFEQQLDLILATLEMTKAELQEFCEWLQAHVEIFEEDSEGLHSFLEAVTASEEYESFLKAMFEEVRRQQLVAEPPQEGVAQTQELEVCVPEGLGPGQVLAVDYLGARYELVIPDGCEPGMSFRAAVTVAA
;
A
#
# COMPACT_ATOMS: atom_id res chain seq x y z
N ARG A 1 26.51 50.03 -3.08
CA ARG A 1 27.37 49.04 -2.38
C ARG A 1 26.74 48.79 -1.01
N ASN A 2 25.80 47.84 -0.92
CA ASN A 2 25.23 47.40 0.35
C ASN A 2 25.92 46.09 0.71
N SER A 3 26.78 46.12 1.72
CA SER A 3 27.36 44.93 2.32
C SER A 3 26.32 44.27 3.22
N ILE A 4 25.77 43.14 2.77
CA ILE A 4 24.91 42.28 3.59
C ILE A 4 25.85 41.51 4.53
N SER A 5 25.79 41.84 5.81
CA SER A 5 26.51 41.15 6.87
C SER A 5 25.91 39.76 7.07
N ALA A 6 26.64 38.72 6.70
CA ALA A 6 26.27 37.34 7.02
C ALA A 6 26.30 37.16 8.55
N ALA A 7 25.12 37.08 9.17
CA ALA A 7 25.00 36.73 10.58
C ALA A 7 25.37 35.25 10.74
N SER A 8 26.37 34.97 11.57
CA SER A 8 26.72 33.61 11.97
C SER A 8 25.49 32.96 12.63
N PRO A 9 25.10 31.74 12.22
CA PRO A 9 23.99 31.05 12.85
C PRO A 9 24.32 30.77 14.33
N PRO A 10 23.31 30.79 15.23
CA PRO A 10 23.52 30.60 16.66
C PRO A 10 24.05 29.18 16.94
N LEU A 11 25.14 29.11 17.72
CA LEU A 11 25.85 27.88 18.13
C LEU A 11 24.97 26.76 18.70
N ILE A 12 23.78 27.09 19.21
CA ILE A 12 22.82 26.12 19.78
C ILE A 12 22.28 25.15 18.71
N ILE A 13 22.21 25.58 17.44
CA ILE A 13 21.74 24.72 16.35
C ILE A 13 22.84 23.71 15.95
N LEU A 14 24.12 24.07 16.10
CA LEU A 14 25.25 23.20 15.72
C LEU A 14 25.48 22.07 16.72
N TYR A 15 25.32 22.31 18.03
CA TYR A 15 25.48 21.25 19.04
C TYR A 15 24.40 20.16 18.98
N LYS A 16 23.19 20.49 18.50
CA LYS A 16 22.13 19.49 18.28
C LYS A 16 22.39 18.63 17.05
N ALA A 17 23.02 19.20 16.02
CA ALA A 17 23.32 18.45 14.80
C ALA A 17 24.34 17.32 15.06
N ASP A 18 25.44 17.60 15.76
CA ASP A 18 26.45 16.56 16.07
C ASP A 18 25.89 15.44 16.96
N THR A 19 25.10 15.78 18.00
CA THR A 19 24.54 14.77 18.90
C THR A 19 23.44 13.91 18.28
N MET A 20 22.71 14.41 17.28
CA MET A 20 21.68 13.62 16.55
C MET A 20 22.29 12.66 15.54
N VAL A 21 23.47 12.97 15.00
CA VAL A 21 24.20 12.04 14.11
C VAL A 21 24.68 10.83 14.92
N ASP A 22 25.22 11.05 16.12
CA ASP A 22 25.73 9.99 17.00
C ASP A 22 24.62 9.00 17.45
N ALA A 23 23.41 9.49 17.71
CA ALA A 23 22.29 8.65 18.17
C ALA A 23 21.79 7.69 17.08
N ASN A 24 21.67 8.19 15.84
CA ASN A 24 21.23 7.39 14.70
C ASN A 24 22.29 6.37 14.27
N GLU A 25 23.58 6.71 14.38
CA GLU A 25 24.68 5.78 14.14
C GLU A 25 24.66 4.62 15.15
N GLY A 26 24.44 4.90 16.44
CA GLY A 26 24.28 3.85 17.45
C GLY A 26 23.07 2.93 17.20
N LEU A 27 21.96 3.47 16.69
CA LEU A 27 20.79 2.69 16.29
C LEU A 27 21.08 1.83 15.06
N TRP A 28 21.76 2.39 14.06
CA TRP A 28 22.22 1.68 12.88
C TRP A 28 23.11 0.49 13.23
N GLU A 29 24.10 0.69 14.12
CA GLU A 29 24.98 -0.38 14.59
C GLU A 29 24.22 -1.49 15.31
N ARG A 30 23.22 -1.14 16.14
CA ARG A 30 22.36 -2.12 16.82
C ARG A 30 21.56 -2.96 15.83
N LEU A 31 20.93 -2.30 14.85
CA LEU A 31 20.16 -2.96 13.80
C LEU A 31 21.04 -3.88 12.95
N SER A 32 22.22 -3.40 12.56
CA SER A 32 23.22 -4.19 11.84
C SER A 32 23.70 -5.41 12.64
N ALA A 33 23.91 -5.25 13.96
CA ALA A 33 24.30 -6.35 14.84
C ALA A 33 23.19 -7.39 15.04
N ALA A 34 21.92 -7.00 14.92
CA ALA A 34 20.77 -7.91 15.00
C ALA A 34 20.45 -8.61 13.67
N ALA A 35 20.97 -8.09 12.55
CA ALA A 35 20.77 -8.66 11.22
C ALA A 35 21.50 -10.00 11.06
N ALA A 36 20.95 -10.87 10.21
CA ALA A 36 21.64 -12.10 9.83
C ALA A 36 22.98 -11.80 9.11
N PRO A 37 24.01 -12.67 9.20
CA PRO A 37 25.27 -12.47 8.49
C PRO A 37 25.07 -12.29 6.98
N GLY A 38 25.40 -11.11 6.46
CA GLY A 38 25.21 -10.75 5.05
C GLY A 38 23.81 -10.23 4.70
N GLY A 39 22.93 -10.03 5.68
CA GLY A 39 21.66 -9.35 5.54
C GLY A 39 21.80 -7.83 5.63
N SER A 40 20.75 -7.11 5.21
CA SER A 40 20.63 -5.66 5.41
C SER A 40 20.47 -5.32 6.89
N SER A 41 20.95 -4.15 7.32
CA SER A 41 20.68 -3.63 8.67
C SER A 41 19.19 -3.43 8.95
N LEU A 42 18.35 -3.23 7.94
CA LEU A 42 16.89 -3.10 8.09
C LEU A 42 16.16 -4.46 8.14
N GLU A 43 16.89 -5.56 7.94
CA GLU A 43 16.35 -6.92 7.96
C GLU A 43 15.63 -7.27 9.29
N PRO A 44 16.09 -6.87 10.48
CA PRO A 44 15.35 -7.12 11.72
C PRO A 44 13.96 -6.48 11.76
N LEU A 45 13.80 -5.29 11.19
CA LEU A 45 12.50 -4.60 11.07
C LEU A 45 11.61 -5.33 10.06
N LEU A 46 12.16 -5.63 8.88
CA LEU A 46 11.44 -6.34 7.82
C LEU A 46 11.00 -7.74 8.23
N ARG A 47 11.87 -8.48 8.93
CA ARG A 47 11.61 -9.85 9.38
C ARG A 47 10.31 -9.93 10.17
N GLY A 48 10.06 -8.95 11.03
CA GLY A 48 8.83 -8.86 11.81
C GLY A 48 7.56 -8.77 10.98
N PHE A 49 7.59 -8.03 9.86
CA PHE A 49 6.47 -7.98 8.92
C PHE A 49 6.35 -9.27 8.11
N PHE A 50 7.44 -9.97 7.85
CA PHE A 50 7.44 -11.26 7.13
C PHE A 50 7.24 -12.48 8.04
N GLU A 51 6.99 -12.29 9.33
CA GLU A 51 6.69 -13.40 10.23
C GLU A 51 5.44 -14.15 9.76
N SER A 52 5.53 -15.47 9.70
CA SER A 52 4.46 -16.33 9.17
C SER A 52 3.13 -16.16 9.93
N GLY A 53 3.19 -15.83 11.22
CA GLY A 53 2.01 -15.58 12.04
C GLY A 53 1.27 -14.32 11.62
N PHE A 54 1.99 -13.20 11.45
CA PHE A 54 1.41 -11.94 11.00
C PHE A 54 0.90 -12.05 9.55
N GLN A 55 1.69 -12.64 8.66
CA GLN A 55 1.29 -12.84 7.26
C GLN A 55 0.02 -13.71 7.14
N ALA A 56 -0.09 -14.78 7.92
CA ALA A 56 -1.30 -15.59 7.97
C ALA A 56 -2.51 -14.79 8.50
N HIS A 57 -2.31 -13.92 9.49
CA HIS A 57 -3.36 -13.07 10.03
C HIS A 57 -3.84 -12.04 9.00
N VAL A 58 -2.91 -11.38 8.29
CA VAL A 58 -3.21 -10.48 7.18
C VAL A 58 -3.98 -11.21 6.08
N GLN A 59 -3.49 -12.38 5.65
CA GLN A 59 -4.15 -13.17 4.62
C GLN A 59 -5.57 -13.59 5.04
N GLN A 60 -5.76 -14.00 6.30
CA GLN A 60 -7.08 -14.33 6.84
C GLN A 60 -8.01 -13.11 6.81
N PHE A 61 -7.52 -11.95 7.25
CA PHE A 61 -8.28 -10.70 7.23
C PHE A 61 -8.75 -10.36 5.80
N VAL A 62 -7.84 -10.38 4.83
CA VAL A 62 -8.16 -10.10 3.43
C VAL A 62 -9.17 -11.12 2.91
N ALA A 63 -8.96 -12.42 3.16
CA ALA A 63 -9.86 -13.47 2.72
C ALA A 63 -11.28 -13.35 3.28
N GLU A 64 -11.43 -12.98 4.56
CA GLU A 64 -12.73 -12.83 5.21
C GLU A 64 -13.50 -11.61 4.69
N ARG A 65 -12.81 -10.53 4.32
CA ARG A 65 -13.42 -9.25 3.91
C ARG A 65 -13.53 -9.07 2.41
N ALA A 66 -12.74 -9.80 1.61
CA ALA A 66 -12.75 -9.76 0.15
C ALA A 66 -14.16 -9.86 -0.48
N PRO A 67 -15.10 -10.71 -0.01
CA PRO A 67 -16.44 -10.78 -0.60
C PRO A 67 -17.19 -9.44 -0.63
N SER A 68 -16.93 -8.52 0.31
CA SER A 68 -17.54 -7.18 0.31
C SER A 68 -17.00 -6.24 -0.78
N PHE A 69 -15.94 -6.65 -1.49
CA PHE A 69 -15.33 -5.89 -2.60
C PHE A 69 -15.91 -6.25 -3.97
N THR A 70 -16.89 -7.16 -4.03
CA THR A 70 -17.65 -7.42 -5.27
C THR A 70 -18.77 -6.41 -5.48
N GLU A 71 -19.17 -5.68 -4.45
CA GLU A 71 -20.24 -4.69 -4.50
C GLU A 71 -19.66 -3.32 -4.90
N VAL A 72 -20.09 -2.80 -6.05
CA VAL A 72 -19.74 -1.45 -6.50
C VAL A 72 -20.97 -0.54 -6.36
N CYS A 73 -20.75 0.69 -5.90
CA CYS A 73 -21.81 1.69 -5.93
C CYS A 73 -22.12 2.09 -7.39
N ALA A 74 -23.38 2.36 -7.70
CA ALA A 74 -23.81 2.74 -9.05
C ALA A 74 -23.16 4.03 -9.56
N ASP A 75 -22.69 4.90 -8.67
CA ASP A 75 -22.01 6.16 -8.97
C ASP A 75 -20.48 6.00 -9.10
N GLY A 76 -19.95 4.79 -8.97
CA GLY A 76 -18.52 4.50 -8.99
C GLY A 76 -17.78 4.83 -7.69
N SER A 77 -18.50 5.28 -6.65
CA SER A 77 -17.90 5.48 -5.33
C SER A 77 -17.61 4.15 -4.63
N HIS A 78 -16.71 4.18 -3.64
CA HIS A 78 -16.45 3.02 -2.80
C HIS A 78 -17.43 2.98 -1.62
N PRO A 79 -17.98 1.80 -1.27
CA PRO A 79 -18.75 1.62 -0.04
C PRO A 79 -17.99 2.12 1.19
N LEU A 80 -18.67 2.85 2.08
CA LEU A 80 -18.06 3.40 3.32
C LEU A 80 -17.41 2.31 4.20
N ILE A 81 -17.93 1.08 4.14
CA ILE A 81 -17.39 -0.06 4.87
C ILE A 81 -15.96 -0.41 4.42
N TRP A 82 -15.57 -0.13 3.18
CA TRP A 82 -14.19 -0.36 2.71
C TRP A 82 -13.19 0.54 3.44
N THR A 83 -13.56 1.79 3.75
CA THR A 83 -12.72 2.68 4.56
C THR A 83 -12.56 2.17 5.98
N GLN A 84 -13.61 1.56 6.56
CA GLN A 84 -13.52 0.95 7.89
C GLN A 84 -12.57 -0.26 7.86
N PHE A 85 -12.65 -1.09 6.82
CA PHE A 85 -11.73 -2.22 6.65
C PHE A 85 -10.29 -1.76 6.43
N HIS A 86 -10.06 -0.67 5.71
CA HIS A 86 -8.71 -0.11 5.57
C HIS A 86 -8.17 0.38 6.91
N GLN A 87 -8.99 1.00 7.75
CA GLN A 87 -8.57 1.39 9.10
C GLN A 87 -8.22 0.17 9.97
N GLU A 88 -9.04 -0.89 9.95
CA GLU A 88 -8.73 -2.15 10.64
C GLU A 88 -7.40 -2.74 10.13
N TYR A 89 -7.18 -2.72 8.81
CA TYR A 89 -5.94 -3.20 8.19
C TYR A 89 -4.72 -2.41 8.68
N ARG A 90 -4.82 -1.07 8.73
CA ARG A 90 -3.79 -0.19 9.28
C ARG A 90 -3.50 -0.47 10.74
N ASP A 91 -4.53 -0.64 11.55
CA ASP A 91 -4.38 -0.92 12.97
C ASP A 91 -3.64 -2.26 13.21
N MET A 92 -3.79 -3.25 12.33
CA MET A 92 -3.01 -4.50 12.40
C MET A 92 -1.52 -4.28 12.14
N PHE A 93 -1.17 -3.49 11.11
CA PHE A 93 0.22 -3.18 10.80
C PHE A 93 0.87 -2.33 11.88
N GLU A 94 0.14 -1.35 12.43
CA GLU A 94 0.61 -0.52 13.53
C GLU A 94 0.87 -1.35 14.80
N GLN A 95 -0.02 -2.29 15.13
CA GLN A 95 0.18 -3.23 16.24
C GLN A 95 1.40 -4.14 16.00
N GLN A 96 1.59 -4.62 14.78
CA GLN A 96 2.77 -5.42 14.44
C GLN A 96 4.05 -4.60 14.56
N LEU A 97 4.04 -3.35 14.07
CA LEU A 97 5.16 -2.43 14.22
C LEU A 97 5.50 -2.21 15.70
N ASP A 98 4.50 -2.00 16.56
CA ASP A 98 4.71 -1.90 18.02
C ASP A 98 5.42 -3.14 18.61
N LEU A 99 5.04 -4.33 18.18
CA LEU A 99 5.67 -5.58 18.64
C LEU A 99 7.13 -5.71 18.17
N ILE A 100 7.40 -5.33 16.92
CA ILE A 100 8.74 -5.31 16.35
C ILE A 100 9.63 -4.34 17.11
N LEU A 101 9.14 -3.11 17.31
CA LEU A 101 9.84 -2.05 18.04
C LEU A 101 10.13 -2.46 19.48
N ALA A 102 9.17 -3.08 20.17
CA ALA A 102 9.36 -3.59 21.52
C ALA A 102 10.45 -4.67 21.57
N THR A 103 10.50 -5.56 20.58
CA THR A 103 11.52 -6.62 20.47
C THR A 103 12.92 -6.04 20.25
N LEU A 104 13.01 -4.93 19.52
CA LEU A 104 14.26 -4.24 19.24
C LEU A 104 14.67 -3.25 20.35
N GLU A 105 13.90 -3.13 21.43
CA GLU A 105 14.08 -2.11 22.47
C GLU A 105 14.16 -0.70 21.86
N MET A 106 13.21 -0.38 20.98
CA MET A 106 13.12 0.87 20.25
C MET A 106 11.72 1.47 20.40
N THR A 107 11.65 2.80 20.46
CA THR A 107 10.41 3.56 20.52
C THR A 107 10.01 4.05 19.13
N LYS A 108 8.72 4.38 18.93
CA LYS A 108 8.24 5.00 17.68
C LYS A 108 8.92 6.33 17.36
N ALA A 109 9.25 7.11 18.39
CA ALA A 109 9.97 8.37 18.23
C ALA A 109 11.38 8.15 17.69
N GLU A 110 12.11 7.17 18.23
CA GLU A 110 13.43 6.79 17.71
C GLU A 110 13.36 6.27 16.27
N LEU A 111 12.35 5.43 15.96
CA LEU A 111 12.15 4.97 14.59
C LEU A 111 11.87 6.15 13.63
N GLN A 112 11.04 7.10 14.04
CA GLN A 112 10.74 8.27 13.23
C GLN A 112 12.00 9.12 12.97
N GLU A 113 12.76 9.44 14.02
CA GLU A 113 14.02 10.18 13.88
C GLU A 113 15.01 9.44 12.96
N PHE A 114 15.06 8.11 13.07
CA PHE A 114 15.86 7.27 12.21
C PHE A 114 15.39 7.27 10.74
N CYS A 115 14.08 7.22 10.48
CA CYS A 115 13.54 7.35 9.13
C CYS A 115 13.84 8.73 8.51
N GLU A 116 13.71 9.81 9.29
CA GLU A 116 14.08 11.16 8.85
C GLU A 116 15.58 11.24 8.52
N TRP A 117 16.42 10.60 9.34
CA TRP A 117 17.85 10.48 9.08
C TRP A 117 18.15 9.69 7.80
N LEU A 118 17.53 8.52 7.61
CA LEU A 118 17.68 7.70 6.40
C LEU A 118 17.27 8.49 5.15
N GLN A 119 16.15 9.21 5.21
CA GLN A 119 15.67 10.03 4.11
C GLN A 119 16.67 11.16 3.76
N ALA A 120 17.28 11.79 4.76
CA ALA A 120 18.29 12.82 4.55
C ALA A 120 19.60 12.28 3.94
N HIS A 121 19.87 10.99 4.09
CA HIS A 121 21.08 10.32 3.60
C HIS A 121 20.80 9.36 2.44
N VAL A 122 19.61 9.42 1.83
CA VAL A 122 19.22 8.52 0.72
C VAL A 122 20.19 8.58 -0.47
N GLU A 123 20.81 9.74 -0.71
CA GLU A 123 21.80 9.93 -1.78
C GLU A 123 23.12 9.17 -1.54
N ILE A 124 23.40 8.76 -0.31
CA ILE A 124 24.61 8.03 0.08
C ILE A 124 24.44 6.53 -0.15
N PHE A 125 23.21 6.02 -0.06
CA PHE A 125 22.91 4.63 -0.33
C PHE A 125 22.84 4.41 -1.86
N GLU A 126 23.91 3.85 -2.43
CA GLU A 126 23.90 3.43 -3.83
C GLU A 126 22.79 2.37 -4.05
N GLU A 127 21.98 2.59 -5.10
CA GLU A 127 20.89 1.75 -5.64
C GLU A 127 20.49 0.55 -4.76
N ASP A 128 19.63 0.81 -3.77
CA ASP A 128 18.86 -0.16 -2.97
C ASP A 128 19.66 -1.25 -2.21
N SER A 129 20.98 -1.07 -2.06
CA SER A 129 21.89 -2.08 -1.49
C SER A 129 21.57 -2.51 -0.06
N GLU A 130 20.76 -1.73 0.66
CA GLU A 130 20.38 -2.00 2.04
C GLU A 130 18.88 -2.27 2.22
N GLY A 131 18.14 -2.55 1.15
CA GLY A 131 16.72 -2.89 1.24
C GLY A 131 15.85 -1.77 1.82
N LEU A 132 16.31 -0.52 1.68
CA LEU A 132 15.59 0.66 2.12
C LEU A 132 14.23 0.76 1.41
N HIS A 133 14.16 0.47 0.11
CA HIS A 133 12.88 0.50 -0.60
C HIS A 133 11.93 -0.58 -0.10
N SER A 134 12.41 -1.81 0.13
CA SER A 134 11.59 -2.87 0.72
C SER A 134 11.10 -2.52 2.13
N PHE A 135 11.94 -1.87 2.93
CA PHE A 135 11.56 -1.39 4.26
C PHE A 135 10.48 -0.31 4.19
N LEU A 136 10.68 0.71 3.36
CA LEU A 136 9.70 1.78 3.18
C LEU A 136 8.39 1.21 2.65
N GLU A 137 8.44 0.37 1.62
CA GLU A 137 7.28 -0.32 1.07
C GLU A 137 6.53 -1.13 2.15
N ALA A 138 7.24 -1.90 2.98
CA ALA A 138 6.62 -2.69 4.04
C ALA A 138 5.95 -1.82 5.12
N VAL A 139 6.59 -0.71 5.53
CA VAL A 139 6.07 0.19 6.57
C VAL A 139 4.94 1.07 6.04
N THR A 140 4.95 1.43 4.75
CA THR A 140 3.90 2.25 4.13
C THR A 140 2.81 1.43 3.44
N ALA A 141 2.96 0.11 3.33
CA ALA A 141 2.01 -0.78 2.65
C ALA A 141 0.59 -0.65 3.20
N SER A 142 0.44 -0.39 4.50
CA SER A 142 -0.87 -0.21 5.12
C SER A 142 -1.46 1.18 4.93
N GLU A 143 -0.63 2.21 4.72
CA GLU A 143 -1.08 3.60 4.63
C GLU A 143 -1.77 3.91 3.29
N GLU A 144 -1.34 3.23 2.23
CA GLU A 144 -1.84 3.46 0.88
C GLU A 144 -3.17 2.72 0.65
N TYR A 145 -4.26 3.49 0.57
CA TYR A 145 -5.60 2.94 0.30
C TYR A 145 -5.67 2.16 -1.02
N GLU A 146 -5.01 2.64 -2.08
CA GLU A 146 -4.97 1.94 -3.38
C GLU A 146 -4.26 0.59 -3.29
N SER A 147 -3.16 0.49 -2.54
CA SER A 147 -2.43 -0.76 -2.31
C SER A 147 -3.29 -1.75 -1.52
N PHE A 148 -4.06 -1.27 -0.54
CA PHE A 148 -5.08 -2.06 0.14
C PHE A 148 -6.17 -2.56 -0.82
N LEU A 149 -6.73 -1.69 -1.67
CA LEU A 149 -7.75 -2.09 -2.65
C LEU A 149 -7.23 -3.17 -3.60
N LYS A 150 -5.99 -3.02 -4.07
CA LYS A 150 -5.34 -4.00 -4.94
C LYS A 150 -5.27 -5.37 -4.26
N ALA A 151 -4.84 -5.43 -3.00
CA ALA A 151 -4.78 -6.68 -2.23
C ALA A 151 -6.18 -7.33 -2.08
N MET A 152 -7.20 -6.52 -1.77
CA MET A 152 -8.57 -7.02 -1.65
C MET A 152 -9.13 -7.55 -2.99
N PHE A 153 -8.88 -6.84 -4.10
CA PHE A 153 -9.34 -7.28 -5.43
C PHE A 153 -8.60 -8.51 -5.95
N GLU A 154 -7.29 -8.63 -5.69
CA GLU A 154 -6.52 -9.84 -5.99
C GLU A 154 -7.09 -11.04 -5.23
N GLU A 155 -7.45 -10.86 -3.96
CA GLU A 155 -8.06 -11.91 -3.16
C GLU A 155 -9.47 -12.28 -3.63
N VAL A 156 -10.31 -11.31 -4.02
CA VAL A 156 -11.60 -11.58 -4.67
C VAL A 156 -11.41 -12.47 -5.90
N ARG A 157 -10.47 -12.12 -6.77
CA ARG A 157 -10.17 -12.89 -7.98
C ARG A 157 -9.72 -14.31 -7.62
N ARG A 158 -8.83 -14.44 -6.63
CA ARG A 158 -8.36 -15.75 -6.14
C ARG A 158 -9.52 -16.61 -5.64
N GLN A 159 -10.47 -16.05 -4.90
CA GLN A 159 -11.64 -16.79 -4.40
C GLN A 159 -12.60 -17.21 -5.51
N GLN A 160 -12.81 -16.35 -6.52
CA GLN A 160 -13.64 -16.68 -7.68
C GLN A 160 -13.08 -17.88 -8.47
N LEU A 161 -11.76 -17.94 -8.63
CA LEU A 161 -11.08 -19.07 -9.30
C LEU A 161 -11.19 -20.40 -8.54
N VAL A 162 -11.33 -20.36 -7.21
CA VAL A 162 -11.46 -21.57 -6.38
C VAL A 162 -12.91 -22.07 -6.31
N ALA A 163 -13.89 -21.17 -6.42
CA ALA A 163 -15.31 -21.50 -6.27
C ALA A 163 -15.90 -22.26 -7.47
N GLU A 164 -15.38 -22.03 -8.68
CA GLU A 164 -15.80 -22.78 -9.86
C GLU A 164 -14.85 -23.96 -10.16
N PRO A 165 -15.37 -25.19 -10.34
CA PRO A 165 -14.54 -26.30 -10.79
C PRO A 165 -13.98 -25.96 -12.18
N PRO A 166 -12.69 -26.22 -12.45
CA PRO A 166 -12.04 -25.83 -13.70
C PRO A 166 -12.74 -26.50 -14.89
N GLN A 167 -13.58 -25.72 -15.58
CA GLN A 167 -14.02 -26.05 -16.93
C GLN A 167 -12.90 -25.57 -17.86
N GLU A 168 -12.06 -26.50 -18.31
CA GLU A 168 -10.90 -26.22 -19.15
C GLU A 168 -11.29 -25.35 -20.36
N GLY A 169 -10.79 -24.10 -20.37
CA GLY A 169 -10.78 -23.24 -21.55
C GLY A 169 -11.95 -22.26 -21.72
N VAL A 170 -12.85 -22.12 -20.74
CA VAL A 170 -13.90 -21.09 -20.80
C VAL A 170 -13.45 -19.87 -20.00
N ALA A 171 -13.21 -18.76 -20.69
CA ALA A 171 -12.93 -17.49 -20.01
C ALA A 171 -14.17 -17.08 -19.20
N GLN A 172 -13.98 -16.75 -17.92
CA GLN A 172 -15.09 -16.43 -17.02
C GLN A 172 -15.63 -15.03 -17.38
N THR A 173 -16.88 -14.98 -17.84
CA THR A 173 -17.57 -13.72 -18.12
C THR A 173 -18.40 -13.29 -16.92
N GLN A 174 -18.21 -12.06 -16.47
CA GLN A 174 -18.94 -11.46 -15.36
C GLN A 174 -19.84 -10.33 -15.88
N GLU A 175 -21.10 -10.29 -15.48
CA GLU A 175 -22.02 -9.19 -15.84
C GLU A 175 -21.82 -8.01 -14.89
N LEU A 176 -21.54 -6.83 -15.44
CA LEU A 176 -21.43 -5.57 -14.73
C LEU A 176 -22.62 -4.68 -15.06
N GLU A 177 -23.19 -4.02 -14.06
CA GLU A 177 -24.15 -2.93 -14.26
C GLU A 177 -23.40 -1.59 -14.24
N VAL A 178 -23.40 -0.90 -15.38
CA VAL A 178 -22.56 0.30 -15.61
C VAL A 178 -23.44 1.50 -15.92
N CYS A 179 -23.24 2.60 -15.20
CA CYS A 179 -23.94 3.86 -15.43
C CYS A 179 -23.20 4.70 -16.48
N VAL A 180 -23.96 5.28 -17.42
CA VAL A 180 -23.41 6.19 -18.44
C VAL A 180 -23.15 7.57 -17.80
N PRO A 181 -21.90 8.07 -17.77
CA PRO A 181 -21.62 9.39 -17.20
C PRO A 181 -22.11 10.52 -18.11
N GLU A 182 -22.23 11.73 -17.55
CA GLU A 182 -22.57 12.92 -18.32
C GLU A 182 -21.57 13.20 -19.45
N GLY A 183 -22.08 13.59 -20.61
CA GLY A 183 -21.26 13.89 -21.79
C GLY A 183 -20.90 12.66 -22.63
N LEU A 184 -21.20 11.44 -22.17
CA LEU A 184 -21.10 10.24 -22.99
C LEU A 184 -22.47 9.78 -23.53
N GLY A 185 -22.47 9.13 -24.68
CA GLY A 185 -23.68 8.62 -25.32
C GLY A 185 -23.46 7.34 -26.12
N PRO A 186 -24.50 6.83 -26.79
CA PRO A 186 -24.45 5.59 -27.54
C PRO A 186 -23.29 5.50 -28.54
N GLY A 187 -22.66 4.34 -28.60
CA GLY A 187 -21.52 4.03 -29.48
C GLY A 187 -20.16 4.58 -29.00
N GLN A 188 -20.12 5.38 -27.93
CA GLN A 188 -18.86 5.83 -27.34
C GLN A 188 -18.27 4.78 -26.39
N VAL A 189 -16.94 4.86 -26.20
CA VAL A 189 -16.19 3.97 -25.31
C VAL A 189 -16.11 4.59 -23.92
N LEU A 190 -16.51 3.81 -22.91
CA LEU A 190 -16.41 4.12 -21.50
C LEU A 190 -15.36 3.20 -20.87
N ALA A 191 -14.39 3.79 -20.17
CA ALA A 191 -13.44 3.03 -19.36
C ALA A 191 -14.02 2.80 -17.96
N VAL A 192 -14.07 1.54 -17.53
CA VAL A 192 -14.56 1.13 -16.21
C VAL A 192 -13.46 0.35 -15.51
N ASP A 193 -13.11 0.77 -14.29
CA ASP A 193 -12.19 0.03 -13.43
C ASP A 193 -13.00 -0.97 -12.60
N TYR A 194 -12.71 -2.26 -12.75
CA TYR A 194 -13.40 -3.34 -12.06
C TYR A 194 -12.39 -4.38 -11.58
N LEU A 195 -12.41 -4.71 -10.29
CA LEU A 195 -11.45 -5.64 -9.64
C LEU A 195 -9.98 -5.33 -9.98
N GLY A 196 -9.63 -4.04 -9.98
CA GLY A 196 -8.27 -3.55 -10.27
C GLY A 196 -7.85 -3.65 -11.74
N ALA A 197 -8.76 -3.99 -12.66
CA ALA A 197 -8.50 -4.02 -14.10
C ALA A 197 -9.38 -2.99 -14.83
N ARG A 198 -8.81 -2.35 -15.85
CA ARG A 198 -9.51 -1.35 -16.68
C ARG A 198 -10.14 -2.02 -17.89
N TYR A 199 -11.46 -1.90 -18.03
CA TYR A 199 -12.23 -2.43 -19.16
C TYR A 199 -12.75 -1.29 -20.04
N GLU A 200 -12.68 -1.47 -21.35
CA GLU A 200 -13.26 -0.56 -22.33
C GLU A 200 -14.60 -1.11 -22.82
N LEU A 201 -15.69 -0.44 -22.46
CA LEU A 201 -17.06 -0.86 -22.75
C LEU A 201 -17.70 0.11 -23.74
N VAL A 202 -18.41 -0.42 -24.74
CA VAL A 202 -19.16 0.40 -25.69
C VAL A 202 -20.57 0.62 -25.16
N ILE A 203 -20.99 1.89 -25.09
CA ILE A 203 -22.34 2.25 -24.64
C ILE A 203 -23.37 1.78 -25.68
N PRO A 204 -24.35 0.92 -25.31
CA PRO A 204 -25.36 0.44 -26.25
C PRO A 204 -26.28 1.56 -26.78
N ASP A 205 -26.93 1.28 -27.91
CA ASP A 205 -27.96 2.17 -28.47
C ASP A 205 -29.13 2.38 -27.49
N GLY A 206 -29.53 3.65 -27.32
CA GLY A 206 -30.63 4.04 -26.45
C GLY A 206 -30.25 4.28 -24.98
N CYS A 207 -28.99 4.09 -24.60
CA CYS A 207 -28.49 4.47 -23.28
C CYS A 207 -28.02 5.93 -23.26
N GLU A 208 -28.72 6.79 -22.50
CA GLU A 208 -28.39 8.20 -22.31
C GLU A 208 -27.62 8.42 -20.98
N PRO A 209 -26.96 9.58 -20.78
CA PRO A 209 -26.40 9.95 -19.49
C PRO A 209 -27.34 9.70 -18.31
N GLY A 210 -26.82 9.05 -17.27
CA GLY A 210 -27.56 8.65 -16.07
C GLY A 210 -28.32 7.32 -16.17
N MET A 211 -28.38 6.68 -17.35
CA MET A 211 -28.93 5.33 -17.48
C MET A 211 -27.87 4.26 -17.18
N SER A 212 -28.32 3.07 -16.76
CA SER A 212 -27.46 1.90 -16.53
C SER A 212 -27.64 0.85 -17.63
N PHE A 213 -26.58 0.12 -17.97
CA PHE A 213 -26.63 -1.03 -18.87
C PHE A 213 -25.80 -2.19 -18.34
N ARG A 214 -26.11 -3.42 -18.81
CA ARG A 214 -25.33 -4.62 -18.47
C ARG A 214 -24.25 -4.88 -19.51
N ALA A 215 -23.03 -5.08 -19.06
CA ALA A 215 -21.90 -5.46 -19.90
C ALA A 215 -21.27 -6.75 -19.38
N ALA A 216 -20.95 -7.67 -20.29
CA ALA A 216 -20.17 -8.86 -19.94
C ALA A 216 -18.68 -8.54 -20.10
N VAL A 217 -17.92 -8.60 -19.01
CA VAL A 217 -16.45 -8.50 -19.02
C VAL A 217 -15.84 -9.87 -18.89
N THR A 218 -14.74 -10.10 -19.61
CA THR A 218 -13.94 -11.32 -19.45
C THR A 218 -12.87 -11.04 -18.41
N VAL A 219 -12.98 -11.67 -17.25
CA VAL A 219 -11.96 -11.54 -16.21
C VAL A 219 -10.83 -12.50 -16.57
N ALA A 220 -9.63 -11.96 -16.79
CA ALA A 220 -8.46 -12.80 -17.01
C ALA A 220 -8.18 -13.60 -15.74
N ALA A 221 -8.15 -14.93 -15.89
CA ALA A 221 -7.77 -15.87 -14.83
C ALA A 221 -6.28 -15.72 -14.46
#